data_AF-A0AAW7GMV6-F1
#
_entry.id   AF-A0AAW7GMV6-F1
#
_cell.length_a   1.000
_cell.length_b   1.000
_cell.length_c   1.000
_cell.angle_alpha   90.00
_cell.angle_beta   90.00
_cell.angle_gamma   90.00
#
_symmetry.space_group_name_H-M   'P 1'
#
loop_
_entity.id
_entity.type
_entity.pdbx_description
1 polymer ?
#
loop_
_entity_poly.entity_id
_entity_poly.type
_entity_poly.pdbx_seq_one_letter_code
_entity_poly.pdbx_strand_id
1 'polypeptide(L)'
;MKVMNFNDFIEVANNTEDQLSLVIKCHFELDSILDKLLTLSMYDASSLEVRRISFILKVDMLIGLGILSKNVRPLFNNINSIRNIYAHNPYSIFDKEMANKTKTIIMQVEDFKTFVRDDDVEKHILVLAFTIAYVCLEKSLKDQYRAIQSNEILNEKIKKALSCSRIVNNHESRQLHDKKVNDELKKKYPDLFDE
;
A
#
# COMPACT_ATOMS: atom_id res chain seq x y z
N MET A 1 5.89 3.71 12.06
CA MET A 1 6.77 3.98 10.91
C MET A 1 6.00 4.88 9.97
N LYS A 2 6.51 6.05 9.62
CA LYS A 2 5.85 6.92 8.63
C LYS A 2 5.98 6.25 7.25
N VAL A 3 4.90 6.18 6.49
CA VAL A 3 4.95 5.71 5.08
C VAL A 3 5.22 6.95 4.26
N MET A 4 6.11 6.81 3.30
CA MET A 4 6.42 7.85 2.33
C MET A 4 5.13 8.24 1.60
N ASN A 5 4.91 9.52 1.30
CA ASN A 5 3.77 9.90 0.46
C ASN A 5 4.07 9.58 -1.02
N PHE A 6 3.06 9.67 -1.89
CA PHE A 6 3.24 9.34 -3.31
C PHE A 6 4.29 10.23 -4.02
N ASN A 7 4.33 11.53 -3.72
CA ASN A 7 5.26 12.45 -4.37
C ASN A 7 6.70 12.16 -3.97
N ASP A 8 6.94 11.94 -2.67
CA ASP A 8 8.24 11.55 -2.14
C ASP A 8 8.69 10.21 -2.75
N PHE A 9 7.77 9.25 -2.92
CA PHE A 9 8.09 7.95 -3.54
C PHE A 9 8.52 8.10 -5.00
N ILE A 10 7.80 8.91 -5.76
CA ILE A 10 8.12 9.19 -7.17
C ILE A 10 9.45 9.94 -7.28
N GLU A 11 9.71 10.89 -6.38
CA GLU A 11 11.00 11.59 -6.31
C GLU A 11 12.15 10.61 -6.07
N VAL A 12 12.01 9.72 -5.09
CA VAL A 12 13.01 8.68 -4.81
C VAL A 12 13.21 7.76 -6.00
N ALA A 13 12.12 7.30 -6.63
CA ALA A 13 12.19 6.37 -7.75
C ALA A 13 12.85 6.98 -9.00
N ASN A 14 12.59 8.26 -9.30
CA ASN A 14 13.14 8.93 -10.48
C ASN A 14 14.56 9.46 -10.27
N ASN A 15 14.84 10.06 -9.10
CA ASN A 15 16.10 10.76 -8.85
C ASN A 15 17.22 9.85 -8.35
N THR A 16 16.94 8.60 -8.00
CA THR A 16 17.99 7.65 -7.65
C THR A 16 18.68 7.15 -8.93
N GLU A 17 19.96 7.49 -9.10
CA GLU A 17 20.75 7.13 -10.29
C GLU A 17 21.14 5.65 -10.29
N ASP A 18 21.62 5.15 -9.15
CA ASP A 18 22.04 3.76 -8.95
C ASP A 18 20.83 2.82 -8.82
N GLN A 19 20.82 1.76 -9.65
CA GLN A 19 19.72 0.80 -9.70
C GLN A 19 19.61 -0.02 -8.41
N LEU A 20 20.74 -0.36 -7.77
CA LEU A 20 20.74 -1.09 -6.49
C LEU A 20 20.04 -0.27 -5.41
N SER A 21 20.42 0.99 -5.25
CA SER A 21 19.82 1.92 -4.30
C SER A 21 18.34 2.14 -4.56
N LEU A 22 17.95 2.26 -5.83
CA LEU A 22 16.53 2.39 -6.23
C LEU A 22 15.75 1.16 -5.76
N VAL A 23 16.23 -0.04 -6.10
CA VAL A 23 15.57 -1.31 -5.75
C VAL A 23 15.45 -1.47 -4.24
N ILE A 24 16.51 -1.17 -3.47
CA ILE A 24 16.50 -1.27 -2.01
C ILE A 24 15.50 -0.29 -1.40
N LYS A 25 15.56 0.99 -1.78
CA LYS A 25 14.68 2.03 -1.20
C LYS A 25 13.22 1.77 -1.53
N CYS A 26 12.90 1.51 -2.79
CA CYS A 26 11.53 1.25 -3.20
C CYS A 26 10.98 -0.05 -2.58
N HIS A 27 11.78 -1.13 -2.55
CA HIS A 27 11.35 -2.37 -1.91
C HIS A 27 11.13 -2.20 -0.40
N PHE A 28 12.00 -1.44 0.29
CA PHE A 28 11.82 -1.15 1.71
C PHE A 28 10.50 -0.42 1.97
N GLU A 29 10.16 0.56 1.13
CA GLU A 29 8.89 1.28 1.26
C GLU A 29 7.68 0.39 0.99
N LEU A 30 7.73 -0.47 -0.03
CA LEU A 30 6.65 -1.45 -0.25
C LEU A 30 6.47 -2.38 0.96
N ASP A 31 7.56 -2.86 1.56
CA ASP A 31 7.52 -3.74 2.73
C ASP A 31 6.94 -3.01 3.97
N SER A 32 7.27 -1.72 4.13
CA SER A 32 6.67 -0.83 5.14
C SER A 32 5.15 -0.74 5.01
N ILE A 33 4.64 -0.58 3.79
CA ILE A 33 3.20 -0.51 3.55
C ILE A 33 2.53 -1.87 3.79
N LEU A 34 3.16 -2.97 3.38
CA LEU A 34 2.67 -4.33 3.66
C LEU A 34 2.56 -4.59 5.17
N ASP A 35 3.56 -4.19 5.94
CA ASP A 35 3.54 -4.29 7.41
C ASP A 35 2.33 -3.56 8.01
N LYS A 36 2.09 -2.32 7.54
CA LYS A 36 0.93 -1.53 7.99
C LYS A 36 -0.38 -2.19 7.60
N LEU A 37 -0.51 -2.62 6.35
CA LEU A 37 -1.71 -3.28 5.85
C LEU A 37 -2.06 -4.52 6.68
N LEU A 38 -1.08 -5.38 6.95
CA LEU A 38 -1.29 -6.57 7.79
C LEU A 38 -1.69 -6.19 9.20
N THR A 39 -1.00 -5.20 9.79
CA THR A 39 -1.31 -4.73 11.15
C THR A 39 -2.74 -4.22 11.26
N LEU A 40 -3.25 -3.54 10.23
CA LEU A 40 -4.63 -3.02 10.20
C LEU A 40 -5.68 -4.09 9.89
N SER A 41 -5.29 -5.12 9.13
CA SER A 41 -6.22 -6.16 8.66
C SER A 41 -6.43 -7.28 9.69
N MET A 42 -5.61 -7.32 10.75
CA MET A 42 -5.67 -8.34 11.80
C MET A 42 -6.19 -7.76 13.12
N TYR A 43 -7.11 -8.50 13.76
CA TYR A 43 -7.68 -8.10 15.06
C TYR A 43 -6.64 -8.05 16.18
N ASP A 44 -5.69 -9.00 16.18
CA ASP A 44 -4.56 -9.04 17.10
C ASP A 44 -3.23 -9.23 16.35
N ALA A 45 -2.80 -8.16 15.69
CA ALA A 45 -1.49 -8.11 15.04
C ALA A 45 -0.31 -8.18 16.05
N SER A 46 -0.55 -7.94 17.35
CA SER A 46 0.51 -7.92 18.37
C SER A 46 1.06 -9.31 18.71
N SER A 47 0.23 -10.33 18.50
CA SER A 47 0.62 -11.74 18.61
C SER A 47 1.55 -12.22 17.49
N LEU A 48 1.67 -11.45 16.40
CA LEU A 48 2.44 -11.81 15.21
C LEU A 48 3.61 -10.85 15.02
N GLU A 49 4.83 -11.37 14.92
CA GLU A 49 5.99 -10.57 14.54
C GLU A 49 5.98 -10.27 13.03
N VAL A 50 5.06 -9.42 12.58
CA VAL A 50 4.81 -9.10 11.16
C VAL A 50 6.11 -8.73 10.42
N ARG A 51 7.01 -8.01 11.09
CA ARG A 51 8.32 -7.60 10.53
C ARG A 51 9.24 -8.76 10.15
N ARG A 52 9.09 -9.94 10.76
CA ARG A 52 9.90 -11.12 10.46
C ARG A 52 9.33 -11.97 9.32
N ILE A 53 8.10 -11.67 8.90
CA ILE A 53 7.45 -12.36 7.79
C ILE A 53 8.14 -11.94 6.48
N SER A 54 8.37 -12.90 5.58
CA SER A 54 8.95 -12.59 4.28
C SER A 54 8.01 -11.73 3.43
N PHE A 55 8.58 -10.85 2.59
CA PHE A 55 7.83 -9.94 1.72
C PHE A 55 6.71 -10.63 0.93
N ILE A 56 7.00 -11.77 0.27
CA ILE A 56 6.00 -12.50 -0.52
C ILE A 56 4.93 -13.15 0.37
N LEU A 57 5.29 -13.66 1.55
CA LEU A 57 4.30 -14.23 2.45
C LEU A 57 3.34 -13.14 2.98
N LYS A 58 3.81 -11.89 3.17
CA LYS A 58 2.93 -10.76 3.51
C LYS A 58 1.91 -10.49 2.40
N VAL A 59 2.35 -10.50 1.14
CA VAL A 59 1.48 -10.34 -0.03
C VAL A 59 0.44 -11.47 -0.09
N ASP A 60 0.88 -12.73 0.09
CA ASP A 60 -0.01 -13.89 0.05
C ASP A 60 -1.05 -13.87 1.18
N MET A 61 -0.65 -13.44 2.39
CA MET A 61 -1.58 -13.23 3.51
C MET A 61 -2.64 -12.16 3.19
N LEU A 62 -2.22 -11.01 2.64
CA LEU A 62 -3.15 -9.93 2.28
C LEU A 62 -4.09 -10.32 1.13
N ILE A 63 -3.64 -11.14 0.19
CA ILE A 63 -4.51 -11.75 -0.84
C ILE A 63 -5.51 -12.71 -0.17
N GLY A 64 -5.05 -13.56 0.75
CA GLY A 64 -5.90 -14.49 1.49
C GLY A 64 -6.98 -13.80 2.35
N LEU A 65 -6.66 -12.63 2.90
CA LEU A 65 -7.58 -11.76 3.63
C LEU A 65 -8.52 -10.95 2.70
N GLY A 66 -8.36 -11.04 1.38
CA GLY A 66 -9.16 -10.30 0.39
C GLY A 66 -8.81 -8.80 0.30
N ILE A 67 -7.67 -8.37 0.86
CA ILE A 67 -7.21 -6.98 0.89
C ILE A 67 -6.50 -6.59 -0.40
N LEU A 68 -5.80 -7.56 -1.00
CA LEU A 68 -5.13 -7.42 -2.30
C LEU A 68 -5.76 -8.37 -3.33
N SER A 69 -5.81 -7.92 -4.58
CA SER A 69 -6.24 -8.77 -5.70
C SER A 69 -5.19 -9.86 -5.98
N LYS A 70 -5.64 -11.09 -6.26
CA LYS A 70 -4.72 -12.16 -6.69
C LYS A 70 -3.95 -11.81 -7.98
N ASN A 71 -4.50 -10.92 -8.81
CA ASN A 71 -3.92 -10.55 -10.10
C ASN A 71 -2.62 -9.74 -9.96
N VAL A 72 -2.38 -9.11 -8.81
CA VAL A 72 -1.14 -8.34 -8.58
C VAL A 72 0.03 -9.20 -8.09
N ARG A 73 -0.23 -10.45 -7.67
CA ARG A 73 0.81 -11.35 -7.13
C ARG A 73 2.02 -11.54 -8.07
N PRO A 74 1.85 -11.72 -9.40
CA PRO A 74 3.00 -11.84 -10.31
C PRO A 74 3.93 -10.62 -10.28
N LEU A 75 3.39 -9.41 -10.14
CA LEU A 75 4.18 -8.17 -10.03
C LEU A 75 5.04 -8.17 -8.77
N PHE A 76 4.46 -8.48 -7.61
CA PHE A 76 5.20 -8.53 -6.35
C PHE A 76 6.28 -9.63 -6.34
N ASN A 77 6.00 -10.80 -6.93
CA ASN A 77 7.00 -11.84 -7.13
C ASN A 77 8.17 -11.37 -8.01
N ASN A 78 7.86 -10.62 -9.07
CA ASN A 78 8.89 -10.06 -9.95
C ASN A 78 9.77 -9.04 -9.20
N ILE A 79 9.17 -8.12 -8.46
CA ILE A 79 9.89 -7.13 -7.64
C ILE A 79 10.80 -7.81 -6.62
N ASN A 80 10.30 -8.82 -5.89
CA ASN A 80 11.11 -9.57 -4.94
C ASN A 80 12.26 -10.33 -5.63
N SER A 81 12.02 -10.87 -6.83
CA SER A 81 13.06 -11.53 -7.63
C SER A 81 14.15 -10.55 -8.05
N ILE A 82 13.78 -9.36 -8.52
CA ILE A 82 14.72 -8.28 -8.86
C ILE A 82 15.55 -7.91 -7.63
N ARG A 83 14.92 -7.68 -6.48
CA ARG A 83 15.63 -7.38 -5.23
C ARG A 83 16.61 -8.49 -4.84
N ASN A 84 16.22 -9.75 -4.98
CA ASN A 84 17.09 -10.88 -4.65
C ASN A 84 18.31 -10.98 -5.57
N ILE A 85 18.17 -10.65 -6.86
CA ILE A 85 19.31 -10.57 -7.79
C ILE A 85 20.34 -9.56 -7.26
N TYR A 86 19.91 -8.36 -6.89
CA TYR A 86 20.77 -7.34 -6.31
C TYR A 86 21.35 -7.72 -4.93
N ALA A 87 20.60 -8.46 -4.12
CA ALA A 87 21.08 -8.95 -2.83
C ALA A 87 22.20 -9.99 -2.97
N HIS A 88 22.12 -10.85 -3.99
CA HIS A 88 23.14 -11.85 -4.28
C HIS A 88 24.33 -11.29 -5.06
N ASN A 89 24.09 -10.35 -5.97
CA ASN A 89 25.10 -9.68 -6.76
C ASN A 89 24.79 -8.17 -6.84
N PRO A 90 25.41 -7.35 -5.98
CA PRO A 90 25.18 -5.90 -5.92
C PRO A 90 25.54 -5.15 -7.22
N TYR A 91 26.38 -5.72 -8.08
CA TYR A 91 26.81 -5.15 -9.36
C TYR A 91 25.95 -5.61 -10.54
N SER A 92 24.83 -6.30 -10.27
CA SER A 92 23.87 -6.66 -11.31
C SER A 92 23.30 -5.42 -11.97
N ILE A 93 22.87 -5.57 -13.22
CA ILE A 93 22.20 -4.50 -13.96
C ILE A 93 20.80 -5.01 -14.30
N PHE A 94 19.81 -4.15 -14.13
CA PHE A 94 18.47 -4.37 -14.64
C PHE A 94 18.51 -4.20 -16.16
N ASP A 95 18.71 -5.32 -16.84
CA ASP A 95 18.94 -5.37 -18.28
C ASP A 95 17.63 -5.47 -19.09
N LYS A 96 17.79 -5.53 -20.41
CA LYS A 96 16.69 -5.61 -21.36
C LYS A 96 15.85 -6.88 -21.22
N GLU A 97 16.45 -8.01 -20.83
CA GLU A 97 15.72 -9.26 -20.61
C GLU A 97 14.80 -9.13 -19.40
N MET A 98 15.34 -8.60 -18.29
CA MET A 98 14.58 -8.30 -17.08
C MET A 98 13.47 -7.28 -17.33
N ALA A 99 13.75 -6.23 -18.12
CA ALA A 99 12.77 -5.23 -18.51
C ALA A 99 11.61 -5.85 -19.32
N ASN A 100 11.90 -6.66 -20.34
CA ASN A 100 10.89 -7.33 -21.16
C ASN A 100 10.00 -8.28 -20.34
N LYS A 101 10.60 -9.04 -19.43
CA LYS A 101 9.86 -9.91 -18.50
C LYS A 101 8.94 -9.07 -17.60
N THR A 102 9.46 -7.99 -17.04
CA THR A 102 8.71 -7.07 -16.16
C THR A 102 7.53 -6.43 -16.91
N LYS A 103 7.77 -5.96 -18.14
CA LYS A 103 6.73 -5.43 -19.04
C LYS A 103 5.62 -6.44 -19.29
N THR A 104 5.98 -7.68 -19.62
CA THR A 104 5.00 -8.76 -19.84
C THR A 104 4.13 -8.98 -18.61
N ILE A 105 4.73 -8.95 -17.41
CA ILE A 105 4.00 -9.09 -16.14
C ILE A 105 3.07 -7.90 -15.89
N ILE A 106 3.52 -6.67 -16.14
CA ILE A 106 2.66 -5.47 -15.99
C ILE A 106 1.48 -5.53 -16.96
N MET A 107 1.69 -5.96 -18.20
CA MET A 107 0.64 -6.07 -19.21
C MET A 107 -0.44 -7.12 -18.88
N GLN A 108 -0.14 -8.07 -17.99
CA GLN A 108 -1.14 -9.05 -17.50
C GLN A 108 -2.10 -8.44 -16.46
N VAL A 109 -1.78 -7.28 -15.91
CA VAL A 109 -2.67 -6.57 -14.98
C VAL A 109 -3.49 -5.56 -15.78
N GLU A 110 -4.79 -5.85 -15.96
CA GLU A 110 -5.68 -5.11 -16.88
C GLU A 110 -5.63 -3.59 -16.69
N ASP A 111 -5.62 -3.14 -15.44
CA ASP A 111 -5.61 -1.73 -15.06
C ASP A 111 -4.32 -0.99 -15.46
N PHE A 112 -3.22 -1.73 -15.71
CA PHE A 112 -1.90 -1.14 -15.91
C PHE A 112 -1.30 -1.32 -17.29
N LYS A 113 -1.94 -2.11 -18.16
CA LYS A 113 -1.44 -2.39 -19.52
C LYS A 113 -1.19 -1.12 -20.34
N THR A 114 -1.98 -0.06 -20.11
CA THR A 114 -1.92 1.21 -20.85
C THR A 114 -0.73 2.08 -20.48
N PHE A 115 -0.06 1.81 -19.36
CA PHE A 115 1.09 2.60 -18.92
C PHE A 115 2.41 2.14 -19.53
N VAL A 116 2.45 0.95 -20.13
CA VAL A 116 3.67 0.42 -20.71
C VAL A 116 3.78 0.84 -22.17
N ARG A 117 4.90 1.45 -22.55
CA ARG A 117 5.20 1.85 -23.93
C ARG A 117 6.25 0.93 -24.56
N ASP A 118 6.33 0.94 -25.88
CA ASP A 118 7.30 0.10 -26.61
C ASP A 118 8.71 0.69 -26.64
N ASP A 119 8.83 2.00 -26.43
CA ASP A 119 10.08 2.77 -26.41
C ASP A 119 10.61 3.04 -24.99
N ASP A 120 10.02 2.41 -23.96
CA ASP A 120 10.47 2.57 -22.58
C ASP A 120 11.87 1.97 -22.37
N VAL A 121 12.77 2.78 -21.82
CA VAL A 121 14.12 2.38 -21.39
C VAL A 121 14.00 1.47 -20.15
N GLU A 122 14.96 0.58 -19.94
CA GLU A 122 14.97 -0.42 -18.86
C GLU A 122 14.74 0.21 -17.48
N LYS A 123 15.37 1.37 -17.20
CA LYS A 123 15.17 2.12 -15.96
C LYS A 123 13.72 2.58 -15.79
N HIS A 124 13.06 3.03 -16.86
CA HIS A 124 11.65 3.45 -16.80
C HIS A 124 10.73 2.28 -16.48
N ILE A 125 10.98 1.10 -17.06
CA ILE A 125 10.20 -0.12 -16.73
C ILE A 125 10.38 -0.52 -15.26
N LEU A 126 11.60 -0.40 -14.73
CA LEU A 126 11.88 -0.67 -13.32
C LEU A 126 11.11 0.28 -12.40
N VAL A 127 11.19 1.59 -12.67
CA VAL A 127 10.46 2.62 -11.93
C VAL A 127 8.95 2.36 -12.01
N LEU A 128 8.43 2.11 -13.22
CA LEU A 128 7.02 1.83 -13.45
C LEU A 128 6.53 0.64 -12.63
N ALA A 129 7.29 -0.45 -12.57
CA ALA A 129 6.93 -1.63 -11.78
C ALA A 129 6.78 -1.29 -10.28
N PHE A 130 7.73 -0.54 -9.72
CA PHE A 130 7.69 -0.10 -8.33
C PHE A 130 6.56 0.90 -8.07
N THR A 131 6.33 1.85 -8.99
CA THR A 131 5.22 2.80 -8.90
C THR A 131 3.86 2.11 -8.93
N ILE A 132 3.65 1.16 -9.82
CA ILE A 132 2.40 0.39 -9.89
C ILE A 132 2.18 -0.37 -8.59
N ALA A 133 3.21 -1.06 -8.08
CA ALA A 133 3.12 -1.79 -6.82
C ALA A 133 2.80 -0.85 -5.65
N TYR A 134 3.44 0.31 -5.59
CA TYR A 134 3.17 1.33 -4.57
C TYR A 134 1.71 1.80 -4.62
N VAL A 135 1.22 2.19 -5.80
CA VAL A 135 -0.17 2.64 -5.98
C VAL A 135 -1.17 1.56 -5.59
N CYS A 136 -0.90 0.29 -5.92
CA CYS A 136 -1.73 -0.83 -5.48
C CYS A 136 -1.83 -0.92 -3.97
N LEU A 137 -0.69 -0.87 -3.27
CA LEU A 137 -0.66 -0.97 -1.81
C LEU A 137 -1.27 0.27 -1.14
N GLU A 138 -0.99 1.47 -1.66
CA GLU A 138 -1.52 2.72 -1.13
C GLU A 138 -3.05 2.77 -1.27
N LYS A 139 -3.59 2.34 -2.42
CA LYS A 139 -5.04 2.22 -2.62
C LYS A 139 -5.66 1.26 -1.61
N SER A 140 -5.12 0.05 -1.49
CA SER A 140 -5.61 -0.92 -0.51
C SER A 140 -5.52 -0.40 0.93
N LEU A 141 -4.48 0.35 1.26
CA LEU A 141 -4.32 0.96 2.58
C LEU A 141 -5.42 2.00 2.85
N LYS A 142 -5.68 2.88 1.90
CA LYS A 142 -6.76 3.88 1.97
C LYS A 142 -8.13 3.20 2.11
N ASP A 143 -8.37 2.12 1.37
CA ASP A 143 -9.62 1.36 1.43
C ASP A 143 -9.82 0.68 2.80
N GLN A 144 -8.75 0.13 3.40
CA GLN A 144 -8.82 -0.42 4.76
C GLN A 144 -9.16 0.64 5.80
N TYR A 145 -8.53 1.80 5.75
CA TYR A 145 -8.88 2.90 6.67
C TYR A 145 -10.34 3.34 6.52
N ARG A 146 -10.83 3.47 5.28
CA ARG A 146 -12.24 3.80 5.03
C ARG A 146 -13.19 2.73 5.57
N ALA A 147 -12.84 1.45 5.46
CA ALA A 147 -13.62 0.36 6.02
C ALA A 147 -13.67 0.42 7.55
N ILE A 148 -12.54 0.66 8.21
CA ILE A 148 -12.46 0.85 9.67
C ILE A 148 -13.34 2.03 10.10
N GLN A 149 -13.19 3.18 9.45
CA GLN A 149 -13.97 4.38 9.74
C GLN A 149 -15.48 4.12 9.56
N SER A 150 -15.87 3.45 8.48
CA SER A 150 -17.26 3.13 8.19
C SER A 150 -17.86 2.20 9.26
N ASN A 151 -17.08 1.22 9.73
CA ASN A 151 -17.47 0.31 10.80
C ASN A 151 -17.62 1.02 12.15
N GLU A 152 -16.73 1.95 12.49
CA GLU A 152 -16.86 2.77 13.71
C GLU A 152 -18.13 3.62 13.67
N ILE A 153 -18.38 4.32 12.56
CA ILE A 153 -19.59 5.12 12.36
C ILE A 153 -20.85 4.24 12.45
N LEU A 154 -20.84 3.06 11.84
CA LEU A 154 -21.95 2.12 11.88
C LEU A 154 -22.22 1.61 13.30
N ASN A 155 -21.16 1.22 14.03
CA ASN A 155 -21.27 0.78 15.42
C ASN A 155 -21.87 1.86 16.32
N GLU A 156 -21.47 3.12 16.14
CA GLU A 156 -22.07 4.24 16.87
C GLU A 156 -23.52 4.49 16.48
N LYS A 157 -23.89 4.36 15.20
CA LYS A 157 -25.29 4.41 14.76
C LYS A 157 -26.12 3.29 15.37
N ILE A 158 -25.59 2.07 15.44
CA ILE A 158 -26.24 0.93 16.08
C ILE A 158 -26.39 1.18 17.58
N LYS A 159 -25.34 1.60 18.28
CA LYS A 159 -25.42 1.99 19.70
C LYS A 159 -26.48 3.06 19.92
N LYS A 160 -26.52 4.10 19.08
CA LYS A 160 -27.55 5.15 19.13
C LYS A 160 -28.94 4.61 18.84
N ALA A 161 -29.12 3.70 17.89
CA ALA A 161 -30.43 3.10 17.62
C ALA A 161 -30.92 2.24 18.80
N LEU A 162 -30.01 1.44 19.38
CA LEU A 162 -30.28 0.62 20.56
C LEU A 162 -30.52 1.48 21.81
N SER A 163 -29.79 2.59 21.95
CA SER A 163 -29.95 3.57 23.04
C SER A 163 -31.02 4.62 22.79
N CYS A 164 -31.55 4.77 21.56
CA CYS A 164 -32.72 5.58 21.18
C CYS A 164 -34.04 4.98 21.69
N SER A 165 -33.96 3.93 22.51
CA SER A 165 -34.92 3.73 23.59
C SER A 165 -34.91 4.90 24.61
N ARG A 166 -33.94 5.83 24.56
CA ARG A 166 -33.85 7.09 25.33
C ARG A 166 -33.13 8.24 24.55
N ILE A 167 -33.94 9.17 24.01
CA ILE A 167 -33.72 10.64 23.87
C ILE A 167 -33.07 11.22 22.58
N VAL A 168 -33.94 11.89 21.79
CA VAL A 168 -33.90 13.18 21.03
C VAL A 168 -32.66 13.57 20.20
N ASN A 169 -32.92 13.72 18.89
CA ASN A 169 -32.04 14.25 17.85
C ASN A 169 -31.76 15.75 18.00
N ASN A 170 -30.49 16.16 17.91
CA ASN A 170 -30.11 17.53 17.58
C ASN A 170 -29.01 17.55 16.51
N HIS A 171 -29.27 18.25 15.40
CA HIS A 171 -28.44 18.25 14.19
C HIS A 171 -27.08 18.96 14.40
N GLU A 172 -27.02 19.94 15.30
CA GLU A 172 -25.79 20.64 15.69
C GLU A 172 -24.83 19.74 16.50
N SER A 173 -25.37 18.88 17.37
CA SER A 173 -24.57 17.89 18.09
C SER A 173 -23.95 16.84 17.15
N ARG A 174 -24.57 16.58 15.98
CA ARG A 174 -23.99 15.70 14.95
C ARG A 174 -22.79 16.35 14.27
N GLN A 175 -22.90 17.60 13.82
CA GLN A 175 -21.78 18.30 13.16
C GLN A 175 -20.59 18.52 14.10
N LEU A 176 -20.85 18.87 15.36
CA LEU A 176 -19.80 19.05 16.37
C LEU A 176 -19.08 17.74 16.69
N HIS A 177 -19.81 16.62 16.65
CA HIS A 177 -19.29 15.30 16.92
C HIS A 177 -18.53 14.69 15.75
N ASP A 178 -19.02 14.86 14.52
CA ASP A 178 -18.32 14.44 13.31
C ASP A 178 -16.98 15.17 13.19
N LYS A 179 -16.95 16.46 13.53
CA LYS A 179 -15.72 17.24 13.63
C LYS A 179 -14.76 16.66 14.67
N LYS A 180 -15.26 16.29 15.85
CA LYS A 180 -14.44 15.70 16.93
C LYS A 180 -13.82 14.34 16.56
N VAL A 181 -14.60 13.46 15.90
CA VAL A 181 -14.09 12.17 15.40
C VAL A 181 -13.03 12.41 14.32
N ASN A 182 -13.27 13.35 13.41
CA ASN A 182 -12.27 13.71 12.39
C ASN A 182 -10.99 14.28 13.02
N ASP A 183 -11.11 15.09 14.07
CA ASP A 183 -9.96 15.66 14.79
C ASP A 183 -9.18 14.58 15.57
N GLU A 184 -9.87 13.60 16.17
CA GLU A 184 -9.23 12.45 16.82
C GLU A 184 -8.54 11.53 15.80
N LEU A 185 -9.13 11.34 14.63
CA LEU A 185 -8.53 10.58 13.53
C LEU A 185 -7.33 11.31 12.92
N LYS A 186 -7.40 12.64 12.72
CA LYS A 186 -6.27 13.49 12.35
C LYS A 186 -5.13 13.37 13.36
N LYS A 187 -5.46 13.36 14.65
CA LYS A 187 -4.46 13.21 15.71
C LYS A 187 -3.83 11.82 15.75
N LYS A 188 -4.62 10.77 15.45
CA LYS A 188 -4.17 9.38 15.46
C LYS A 188 -3.41 8.99 14.18
N TYR A 189 -3.74 9.64 13.06
CA TYR A 189 -3.16 9.38 11.74
C TYR A 189 -2.90 10.71 10.99
N PRO A 190 -1.93 11.52 11.46
CA PRO A 190 -1.66 12.85 10.90
C PRO A 190 -1.25 12.79 9.41
N ASP A 191 -0.51 11.75 9.02
CA ASP A 191 0.00 11.55 7.65
C ASP A 191 -1.10 11.37 6.57
N LEU A 192 -2.40 11.30 6.94
CA LEU A 192 -3.54 11.12 6.02
C LEU A 192 -4.32 12.40 5.73
N PHE A 193 -4.06 13.48 6.46
CA PHE A 193 -4.85 14.71 6.40
C PHE A 193 -4.03 15.98 6.16
N ASP A 194 -2.72 15.85 6.03
CA ASP A 194 -1.88 16.88 5.45
C ASP A 194 -1.98 16.73 3.92
N GLU A 195 -2.64 17.69 3.27
CA GLU A 195 -2.57 17.93 1.82
C GLU A 195 -1.19 18.45 1.41
#